data_AF-A0A9P7MM86-F1
#
_entry.id   AF-A0A9P7MM86-F1
#
_cell.length_a   1.000
_cell.length_b   1.000
_cell.length_c   1.000
_cell.angle_alpha   90.00
_cell.angle_beta   90.00
_cell.angle_gamma   90.00
#
_symmetry.space_group_name_H-M   'P 1'
#
loop_
_entity.id
_entity.type
_entity.pdbx_description
1 polymer ?
#
loop_
_entity_poly.entity_id
_entity_poly.type
_entity_poly.pdbx_seq_one_letter_code
_entity_poly.pdbx_strand_id
1 'polypeptide(L)'
;MSSSTSIPSQPHRSSSTSSSESGHSTDTSSSCYSGHHRFSMDATAAPPRPVASVEILRCMRCARSVEATSTDDVSSTGMVRIAHNLYYCERCAKMVGYK
;
A
#
# COMPACT_ATOMS: atom_id res chain seq x y z
N MET A 1 -38.65 -20.29 29.34
CA MET A 1 -37.89 -21.53 29.02
C MET A 1 -36.92 -21.13 27.91
N SER A 2 -35.72 -20.59 28.23
CA SER A 2 -34.49 -21.32 28.63
C SER A 2 -34.01 -22.19 27.44
N SER A 3 -32.81 -22.11 26.85
CA SER A 3 -31.47 -21.67 27.28
C SER A 3 -30.57 -21.57 26.00
N SER A 4 -29.71 -20.56 25.83
CA SER A 4 -28.28 -20.49 26.20
C SER A 4 -27.30 -21.39 25.41
N THR A 5 -26.37 -20.77 24.66
CA THR A 5 -24.92 -21.08 24.59
C THR A 5 -24.25 -19.87 23.90
N SER A 6 -23.38 -19.01 24.42
CA SER A 6 -22.32 -18.98 25.44
C SER A 6 -20.88 -19.28 24.94
N ILE A 7 -20.18 -18.18 24.62
CA ILE A 7 -18.78 -17.79 24.96
C ILE A 7 -17.55 -18.34 24.14
N PRO A 8 -16.29 -17.82 24.30
CA PRO A 8 -15.55 -17.04 23.28
C PRO A 8 -14.07 -17.51 23.03
N SER A 9 -13.24 -16.66 22.39
CA SER A 9 -11.74 -16.50 22.51
C SER A 9 -10.80 -17.05 21.41
N GLN A 10 -9.88 -16.16 21.01
CA GLN A 10 -8.56 -16.22 20.31
C GLN A 10 -7.68 -17.49 20.52
N PRO A 11 -6.53 -17.77 19.80
CA PRO A 11 -5.49 -16.82 19.32
C PRO A 11 -4.69 -17.17 18.02
N HIS A 12 -3.72 -16.30 17.72
CA HIS A 12 -2.65 -16.30 16.71
C HIS A 12 -1.85 -17.61 16.53
N ARG A 13 -1.34 -17.85 15.30
CA ARG A 13 -0.08 -18.57 15.07
C ARG A 13 0.63 -18.05 13.82
N SER A 14 1.65 -17.23 14.04
CA SER A 14 2.74 -17.00 13.08
C SER A 14 3.75 -18.12 13.23
N SER A 15 4.25 -18.68 12.11
CA SER A 15 5.61 -19.22 12.02
C SER A 15 5.91 -19.68 10.60
N SER A 16 6.81 -18.94 9.96
CA SER A 16 7.62 -19.31 8.80
C SER A 16 8.59 -20.44 9.15
N THR A 17 8.93 -21.31 8.20
CA THR A 17 10.28 -21.92 8.11
C THR A 17 10.61 -22.32 6.67
N SER A 18 11.84 -21.98 6.32
CA SER A 18 12.65 -22.15 5.09
C SER A 18 12.95 -23.63 4.78
N SER A 19 13.64 -24.07 3.72
CA SER A 19 14.79 -23.55 2.97
C SER A 19 15.02 -24.42 1.70
N SER A 20 15.90 -23.98 0.79
CA SER A 20 16.81 -24.76 -0.09
C SER A 20 16.94 -24.08 -1.46
N GLU A 21 18.05 -24.00 -2.19
CA GLU A 21 19.50 -24.12 -2.00
C GLU A 21 20.08 -23.86 -3.41
N SER A 22 21.08 -22.99 -3.57
CA SER A 22 22.01 -23.09 -4.71
C SER A 22 23.24 -22.22 -4.41
N GLY A 23 24.33 -22.88 -4.03
CA GLY A 23 25.65 -22.26 -3.93
C GLY A 23 26.42 -22.47 -5.23
N HIS A 24 27.01 -21.42 -5.76
CA HIS A 24 28.04 -21.51 -6.80
C HIS A 24 29.08 -20.41 -6.54
N SER A 25 30.15 -20.77 -5.84
CA SER A 25 31.47 -20.12 -5.97
C SER A 25 32.05 -20.57 -7.32
N THR A 26 32.70 -19.76 -8.14
CA THR A 26 34.10 -19.27 -8.11
C THR A 26 34.21 -18.53 -9.47
N ASP A 27 34.93 -17.43 -9.67
CA ASP A 27 36.37 -17.47 -9.88
C ASP A 27 36.99 -16.08 -9.92
N THR A 28 38.21 -16.04 -9.43
CA THR A 28 39.13 -14.91 -9.45
C THR A 28 39.50 -14.57 -10.89
N SER A 29 39.39 -13.29 -11.25
CA SER A 29 40.21 -12.73 -12.33
C SER A 29 40.86 -11.45 -11.84
N SER A 30 42.14 -11.59 -11.50
CA SER A 30 43.07 -10.48 -11.30
C SER A 30 43.30 -9.77 -12.63
N SER A 31 43.02 -8.46 -12.71
CA SER A 31 43.68 -7.60 -13.68
C SER A 31 43.78 -6.16 -13.16
N CYS A 32 45.02 -5.77 -12.95
CA CYS A 32 45.47 -4.42 -12.69
C CYS A 32 45.31 -3.56 -13.95
N TYR A 33 44.36 -2.61 -13.96
CA TYR A 33 44.48 -1.41 -14.77
C TYR A 33 43.61 -0.28 -14.21
N SER A 34 44.28 0.82 -13.87
CA SER A 34 43.86 2.21 -13.91
C SER A 34 42.37 2.56 -13.79
N GLY A 35 42.08 3.31 -12.73
CA GLY A 35 41.32 4.56 -12.86
C GLY A 35 39.87 4.43 -13.31
N HIS A 36 39.02 3.81 -12.49
CA HIS A 36 37.60 4.08 -12.57
C HIS A 36 37.12 4.63 -11.23
N HIS A 37 36.92 5.95 -11.27
CA HIS A 37 36.17 6.73 -10.29
C HIS A 37 34.99 5.91 -9.78
N ARG A 38 34.90 5.80 -8.46
CA ARG A 38 33.69 5.38 -7.78
C ARG A 38 32.59 6.30 -8.30
N PHE A 39 31.77 5.84 -9.24
CA PHE A 39 30.51 6.51 -9.52
C PHE A 39 29.69 6.35 -8.26
N SER A 40 29.84 7.35 -7.39
CA SER A 40 28.90 7.68 -6.33
C SER A 40 27.52 7.48 -6.90
N MET A 41 26.68 6.73 -6.20
CA MET A 41 25.27 6.58 -6.56
C MET A 41 24.63 7.96 -6.50
N ASP A 42 24.71 8.69 -7.61
CA ASP A 42 23.93 9.88 -7.84
C ASP A 42 22.51 9.40 -8.16
N ALA A 43 21.78 9.10 -7.08
CA ALA A 43 20.33 8.97 -7.11
C ALA A 43 19.64 10.34 -7.34
N THR A 44 20.40 11.37 -7.74
CA THR A 44 19.96 12.75 -7.93
C THR A 44 19.68 13.08 -9.40
N ALA A 45 20.06 12.21 -10.35
CA ALA A 45 19.87 12.43 -11.78
C ALA A 45 18.68 11.67 -12.42
N ALA A 46 17.92 10.89 -11.65
CA ALA A 46 16.64 10.38 -12.12
C ALA A 46 15.56 11.44 -11.84
N PRO A 47 14.69 11.80 -12.79
CA PRO A 47 13.49 12.58 -12.45
C PRO A 47 12.80 11.84 -11.29
N PRO A 48 12.34 12.54 -10.23
CA PRO A 48 11.64 11.89 -9.14
C PRO A 48 10.51 11.09 -9.79
N ARG A 49 10.60 9.76 -9.71
CA ARG A 49 9.57 8.87 -10.26
C ARG A 49 8.25 9.41 -9.70
N PRO A 50 7.22 9.66 -10.53
CA PRO A 50 5.93 10.07 -9.98
C PRO A 50 5.50 8.95 -9.04
N VAL A 51 5.57 9.23 -7.74
CA VAL A 51 5.28 8.26 -6.68
C VAL A 51 3.77 8.19 -6.60
N ALA A 52 3.15 7.52 -7.56
CA ALA A 52 1.73 7.22 -7.52
C ALA A 52 1.52 6.26 -6.34
N SER A 53 1.02 6.78 -5.22
CA SER A 53 0.62 5.99 -4.07
C SER A 53 -0.81 5.49 -4.25
N VAL A 54 -1.08 4.29 -3.75
CA VAL A 54 -2.44 3.75 -3.63
C VAL A 54 -2.94 4.04 -2.22
N GLU A 55 -4.11 4.64 -2.13
CA GLU A 55 -4.79 4.96 -0.89
C GLU A 55 -6.18 4.32 -0.89
N ILE A 56 -6.65 3.90 0.30
CA ILE A 56 -7.98 3.32 0.46
C ILE A 56 -8.92 4.37 1.03
N LEU A 57 -9.87 4.82 0.21
CA LEU A 57 -10.92 5.74 0.65
C LEU A 57 -12.08 4.94 1.23
N ARG A 58 -12.61 5.38 2.39
CA ARG A 58 -13.73 4.71 3.05
C ARG A 58 -14.85 5.70 3.35
N CYS A 59 -16.06 5.35 2.93
CA CYS A 59 -17.26 6.08 3.28
C CYS A 59 -17.52 5.95 4.79
N MET A 60 -17.49 7.07 5.51
CA MET A 60 -17.75 7.07 6.96
C MET A 60 -19.17 6.69 7.37
N ARG A 61 -20.12 6.70 6.43
CA ARG A 61 -21.54 6.41 6.72
C ARG A 61 -21.95 4.97 6.42
N CYS A 62 -21.50 4.41 5.30
CA CYS A 62 -21.88 3.05 4.87
C CYS A 62 -20.71 2.07 4.77
N ALA A 63 -19.51 2.47 5.21
CA ALA A 63 -18.31 1.62 5.21
C ALA A 63 -17.80 1.16 3.83
N ARG A 64 -18.44 1.55 2.71
CA ARG A 64 -17.96 1.26 1.36
C ARG A 64 -16.53 1.77 1.19
N SER A 65 -15.63 0.93 0.71
CA SER A 65 -14.25 1.25 0.38
C SER A 65 -14.02 1.30 -1.12
N VAL A 66 -13.11 2.16 -1.56
CA VAL A 66 -12.62 2.26 -2.94
C VAL A 66 -11.12 2.50 -2.91
N GLU A 67 -10.39 1.85 -3.80
CA GLU A 67 -8.96 2.09 -3.98
C GLU A 67 -8.79 3.29 -4.92
N ALA A 68 -7.99 4.27 -4.50
CA ALA A 68 -7.68 5.46 -5.27
C ALA A 68 -6.17 5.56 -5.42
N THR A 69 -5.71 5.99 -6.60
CA THR A 69 -4.29 6.31 -6.80
C THR A 69 -4.12 7.83 -6.65
N SER A 70 -3.02 8.32 -6.08
CA SER A 70 -2.80 9.76 -5.85
C SER A 70 -2.92 10.65 -7.11
N THR A 71 -2.90 10.06 -8.30
CA THR A 71 -3.07 10.75 -9.59
C THR A 71 -4.51 10.75 -10.10
N ASP A 72 -5.41 10.06 -9.43
CA ASP A 72 -6.81 9.93 -9.84
C ASP A 72 -7.65 11.10 -9.32
N ASP A 73 -8.54 11.61 -10.16
CA ASP A 73 -9.49 12.65 -9.76
C ASP A 73 -10.51 12.05 -8.80
N VAL A 74 -10.64 12.57 -7.57
CA VAL A 74 -11.59 12.03 -6.57
C VAL A 74 -13.01 11.87 -7.12
N SER A 75 -13.43 12.74 -8.03
CA SER A 75 -14.73 12.70 -8.70
C SER A 75 -14.96 11.43 -9.54
N SER A 76 -13.91 10.79 -10.07
CA SER A 76 -14.00 9.57 -10.88
C SER A 76 -14.28 8.33 -10.01
N THR A 77 -13.84 8.33 -8.75
CA THR A 77 -13.96 7.19 -7.82
C THR A 77 -15.37 6.96 -7.25
N GLY A 78 -16.29 7.91 -7.48
CA GLY A 78 -17.63 7.89 -6.85
C GLY A 78 -17.59 8.18 -5.34
N MET A 79 -16.51 8.82 -4.86
CA MET A 79 -16.36 9.34 -3.51
C MET A 79 -16.42 10.88 -3.52
N VAL A 80 -16.99 11.44 -2.46
CA VAL A 80 -17.13 12.87 -2.23
C VAL A 80 -16.34 13.22 -0.98
N ARG A 81 -15.34 14.10 -1.13
CA ARG A 81 -14.51 14.58 -0.02
C ARG A 81 -15.28 15.64 0.77
N ILE A 82 -15.52 15.37 2.04
CA ILE A 82 -16.25 16.30 2.94
C ILE A 82 -15.32 17.12 3.83
N ALA A 83 -14.11 16.60 4.10
CA ALA A 83 -13.04 17.27 4.83
C ALA A 83 -11.70 16.58 4.53
N HIS A 84 -10.61 17.03 5.17
CA HIS A 84 -9.29 16.43 5.00
C HIS A 84 -9.31 14.96 5.43
N ASN A 85 -9.07 14.06 4.48
CA ASN A 85 -9.12 12.60 4.65
C ASN A 85 -10.48 12.03 5.10
N LEU A 86 -11.58 12.80 4.98
CA LEU A 86 -12.95 12.31 5.22
C LEU A 86 -13.74 12.23 3.92
N TYR A 87 -14.38 11.09 3.70
CA TYR A 87 -15.09 10.79 2.46
C TYR A 87 -16.46 10.16 2.72
N TYR A 88 -17.40 10.48 1.84
CA TYR A 88 -18.66 9.75 1.67
C TYR A 88 -18.72 9.16 0.26
N CYS A 89 -19.41 8.03 0.09
CA CYS A 89 -19.78 7.60 -1.25
C CYS A 89 -20.87 8.52 -1.81
N GLU A 90 -20.98 8.59 -3.13
CA GLU A 90 -21.92 9.48 -3.83
C GLU A 90 -23.36 9.39 -3.28
N ARG A 91 -23.85 8.17 -2.99
CA ARG A 91 -25.19 7.95 -2.41
C ARG A 91 -25.33 8.58 -1.02
N CYS A 92 -24.32 8.43 -0.16
CA CYS A 92 -24.35 8.96 1.19
C CYS A 92 -24.24 10.49 1.18
N ALA A 93 -23.39 11.05 0.31
CA ALA A 93 -23.22 12.49 0.13
C ALA A 93 -24.55 13.16 -0.28
N LYS A 94 -25.24 12.62 -1.28
CA LYS A 94 -26.56 13.13 -1.72
C LYS A 94 -27.60 13.10 -0.59
N MET A 95 -27.61 12.04 0.22
CA MET A 95 -28.58 11.88 1.31
C MET A 95 -28.38 12.89 2.45
N VAL A 96 -27.15 13.39 2.66
CA VAL A 96 -26.85 14.43 3.67
C VAL A 96 -26.68 15.84 3.06
N GLY A 97 -26.85 16.00 1.75
CA GLY A 97 -26.84 17.30 1.08
C GLY A 97 -25.45 17.80 0.65
N TYR A 98 -24.44 16.93 0.58
CA TYR A 98 -23.14 17.25 -0.01
C TYR A 98 -23.22 17.09 -1.54
N LYS A 99 -22.62 18.04 -2.27
CA LYS A 99 -22.53 18.06 -3.74
C LYS A 99 -21.19 17.55 -4.21
#